data_AF-M8BY59-F1
#
_entry.id   AF-M8BY59-F1
#
_cell.length_a   1.000
_cell.length_b   1.000
_cell.length_c   1.000
_cell.angle_alpha   90.00
_cell.angle_beta   90.00
_cell.angle_gamma   90.00
#
_symmetry.space_group_name_H-M   'P 1'
#
loop_
_entity.id
_entity.type
_entity.pdbx_description
1 polymer ?
#
loop_
_entity_poly.entity_id
_entity_poly.type
_entity_poly.pdbx_seq_one_letter_code
_entity_poly.pdbx_strand_id
1 'polypeptide(L)'
;MLQTVRIWQGGEEGNYSCIHTLKDHTAEVEAVTVHATQKYFVTAAKDNTWCFYDISTGSCLSQVGEASGQEGYTSASFHPDGLILGTGTTEAVVKIWDVKTQSNVAKFEGHAGPVTAMSFSENGYFLATAALDGVKLWDLRKLRNFRTFSPYDSDTPTNSVEFDFSGTYLAVAGSDIRVYQVANVKTEWNLIKTLPDLSGTGKVTSAKFGTDAKYIAVGSMDRNLRIFGPPGDDQMDDDAKPSAE
;
A
#
# COMPACT_ATOMS: atom_id res chain seq x y z
N MET A 1 -21.79 5.36 7.37
CA MET A 1 -20.46 4.73 7.50
C MET A 1 -20.38 3.57 6.53
N LEU A 2 -19.26 3.43 5.82
CA LEU A 2 -19.03 2.38 4.82
C LEU A 2 -18.58 1.09 5.52
N GLN A 3 -19.55 0.37 6.08
CA GLN A 3 -19.38 -0.91 6.77
C GLN A 3 -19.69 -2.11 5.86
N THR A 4 -19.60 -1.91 4.54
CA THR A 4 -19.96 -2.94 3.55
C THR A 4 -18.87 -3.12 2.53
N VAL A 5 -18.55 -4.36 2.19
CA VAL A 5 -17.68 -4.70 1.06
C VAL A 5 -18.53 -5.23 -0.08
N ARG A 6 -18.20 -4.86 -1.31
CA ARG A 6 -18.94 -5.29 -2.50
C ARG A 6 -18.01 -5.92 -3.52
N ILE A 7 -18.45 -7.04 -4.08
CA ILE A 7 -17.76 -7.72 -5.17
C ILE A 7 -18.57 -7.46 -6.44
N TRP A 8 -17.90 -6.98 -7.48
CA TRP A 8 -18.48 -6.66 -8.77
C TRP A 8 -17.93 -7.59 -9.84
N GLN A 9 -18.79 -8.04 -10.74
CA GLN A 9 -18.41 -8.88 -11.87
C GLN A 9 -18.79 -8.20 -13.17
N GLY A 10 -17.85 -8.21 -14.13
CA GLY A 10 -18.09 -7.75 -15.49
C GLY A 10 -18.93 -8.76 -16.27
N GLY A 11 -19.94 -8.27 -16.99
CA GLY A 11 -20.72 -9.04 -17.96
C GLY A 11 -20.14 -8.95 -19.38
N GLU A 12 -20.71 -9.72 -20.30
CA GLU A 12 -20.25 -9.84 -21.69
C GLU A 12 -20.34 -8.51 -22.47
N GLU A 13 -21.23 -7.61 -22.05
CA GLU A 13 -21.45 -6.30 -22.68
C GLU A 13 -20.62 -5.17 -22.04
N GLY A 14 -19.65 -5.51 -21.19
CA GLY A 14 -18.80 -4.53 -20.48
C GLY A 14 -19.49 -3.83 -19.31
N ASN A 15 -20.71 -4.21 -18.96
CA ASN A 15 -21.40 -3.78 -17.75
C ASN A 15 -20.82 -4.45 -16.51
N TYR A 16 -20.93 -3.80 -15.34
CA TYR A 16 -20.55 -4.40 -14.06
C TYR A 16 -21.77 -4.51 -13.17
N SER A 17 -21.96 -5.66 -12.54
CA SER A 17 -23.03 -5.87 -11.54
C SER A 17 -22.45 -6.30 -10.20
N CYS A 18 -23.07 -5.84 -9.12
CA CYS A 18 -22.69 -6.22 -7.76
C CYS A 18 -23.22 -7.63 -7.50
N ILE A 19 -22.33 -8.61 -7.39
CA ILE A 19 -22.70 -10.01 -7.18
C ILE A 19 -22.75 -10.39 -5.70
N HIS A 20 -21.99 -9.69 -4.84
CA HIS A 20 -21.97 -9.90 -3.40
C HIS A 20 -21.96 -8.58 -2.63
N THR A 21 -22.72 -8.49 -1.52
CA THR A 21 -22.65 -7.39 -0.55
C THR A 21 -22.43 -7.96 0.84
N LEU A 22 -21.25 -7.73 1.38
CA LEU A 22 -20.74 -8.31 2.63
C LEU A 22 -20.87 -7.29 3.75
N LYS A 23 -21.21 -7.75 4.96
CA LYS A 23 -21.57 -6.89 6.11
C LYS A 23 -21.03 -7.43 7.44
N ASP A 24 -19.93 -8.17 7.40
CA ASP A 24 -19.34 -8.80 8.60
C ASP A 24 -18.64 -7.78 9.51
N HIS A 25 -18.21 -6.65 8.95
CA HIS A 25 -17.61 -5.57 9.70
C HIS A 25 -18.65 -4.68 10.39
N THR A 26 -18.34 -4.25 11.61
CA THR A 26 -19.19 -3.36 12.42
C THR A 26 -18.72 -1.90 12.41
N ALA A 27 -17.63 -1.60 11.70
CA ALA A 27 -17.09 -0.26 11.50
C ALA A 27 -16.55 -0.10 10.07
N GLU A 28 -15.93 1.04 9.76
CA GLU A 28 -15.40 1.32 8.44
C GLU A 28 -14.34 0.32 8.01
N VAL A 29 -14.49 -0.19 6.78
CA VAL A 29 -13.46 -1.00 6.11
C VAL A 29 -12.44 -0.06 5.48
N GLU A 30 -11.19 -0.13 5.95
CA GLU A 30 -10.13 0.79 5.55
C GLU A 30 -9.20 0.17 4.49
N ALA A 31 -9.12 -1.16 4.42
CA ALA A 31 -8.26 -1.85 3.47
C ALA A 31 -8.92 -3.09 2.86
N VAL A 32 -8.57 -3.36 1.60
CA VAL A 32 -8.88 -4.59 0.87
C VAL A 32 -7.60 -5.06 0.17
N THR A 33 -7.24 -6.32 0.32
CA THR A 33 -6.07 -6.92 -0.33
C THR A 33 -6.39 -8.33 -0.85
N VAL A 34 -5.89 -8.67 -2.04
CA VAL A 34 -6.18 -9.95 -2.70
C VAL A 34 -5.06 -10.95 -2.39
N HIS A 35 -5.44 -12.18 -2.05
CA HIS A 35 -4.51 -13.26 -1.79
C HIS A 35 -3.79 -13.68 -3.08
N ALA A 36 -2.56 -14.18 -2.98
CA ALA A 36 -1.72 -14.56 -4.13
C ALA A 36 -2.39 -15.56 -5.11
N THR A 37 -3.32 -16.38 -4.64
CA THR A 37 -4.10 -17.31 -5.48
C THR A 37 -5.19 -16.66 -6.32
N GLN A 38 -5.51 -15.37 -6.08
CA GLN A 38 -6.61 -14.62 -6.69
C GLN A 38 -8.01 -15.22 -6.46
N LYS A 39 -8.13 -16.17 -5.54
CA LYS A 39 -9.42 -16.78 -5.15
C LYS A 39 -9.99 -16.18 -3.88
N TYR A 40 -9.13 -15.56 -3.08
CA TYR A 40 -9.46 -15.03 -1.77
C TYR A 40 -9.04 -13.57 -1.65
N PHE A 41 -9.65 -12.86 -0.73
CA PHE A 41 -9.22 -11.53 -0.34
C PHE A 41 -9.44 -11.31 1.15
N VAL A 42 -8.74 -10.32 1.68
CA VAL A 42 -8.88 -9.87 3.05
C VAL A 42 -9.35 -8.44 3.08
N THR A 43 -10.18 -8.14 4.07
CA THR A 43 -10.54 -6.77 4.46
C THR A 43 -10.01 -6.52 5.86
N ALA A 44 -9.63 -5.28 6.15
CA ALA A 44 -9.28 -4.85 7.49
C ALA A 44 -10.03 -3.56 7.84
N ALA A 45 -10.54 -3.49 9.06
CA ALA A 45 -11.49 -2.46 9.46
C ALA A 45 -11.20 -1.87 10.85
N LYS A 46 -11.88 -0.75 11.13
CA LYS A 46 -11.84 -0.05 12.42
C LYS A 46 -12.56 -0.77 13.57
N ASP A 47 -13.18 -1.92 13.31
CA ASP A 47 -13.76 -2.78 14.35
C ASP A 47 -12.72 -3.71 14.98
N ASN A 48 -11.43 -3.48 14.69
CA ASN A 48 -10.28 -4.23 15.18
C ASN A 48 -10.22 -5.66 14.63
N THR A 49 -10.96 -5.94 13.55
CA THR A 49 -10.94 -7.24 12.87
C THR A 49 -10.45 -7.14 11.43
N TRP A 50 -9.84 -8.22 10.97
CA TRP A 50 -9.70 -8.50 9.54
C TRP A 50 -10.53 -9.73 9.20
N CYS A 51 -11.15 -9.72 8.01
CA CYS A 51 -11.97 -10.82 7.52
C CYS A 51 -11.32 -11.43 6.27
N PHE A 52 -11.34 -12.76 6.14
CA PHE A 52 -10.84 -13.49 4.98
C PHE A 52 -12.01 -14.11 4.23
N TYR A 53 -12.08 -13.88 2.93
CA TYR A 53 -13.23 -14.19 2.10
C TYR A 53 -12.86 -15.03 0.89
N ASP A 54 -13.80 -15.87 0.46
CA ASP A 54 -13.80 -16.45 -0.88
C ASP A 54 -14.46 -15.48 -1.88
N ILE A 55 -13.74 -15.11 -2.94
CA ILE A 55 -14.20 -14.13 -3.95
C ILE A 55 -15.43 -14.66 -4.70
N SER A 56 -15.43 -15.94 -5.04
CA SER A 56 -16.45 -16.53 -5.91
C SER A 56 -17.81 -16.62 -5.20
N THR A 57 -17.80 -17.02 -3.93
CA THR A 57 -19.01 -17.23 -3.14
C THR A 57 -19.41 -16.02 -2.30
N GLY A 58 -18.49 -15.07 -2.08
CA GLY A 58 -18.69 -13.97 -1.14
C GLY A 58 -18.72 -14.42 0.33
N SER A 59 -18.32 -15.66 0.64
CA SER A 59 -18.42 -16.19 2.00
C SER A 59 -17.29 -15.65 2.88
N CYS A 60 -17.63 -15.16 4.06
CA CYS A 60 -16.65 -14.89 5.13
C CYS A 60 -16.17 -16.23 5.71
N LEU A 61 -14.90 -16.55 5.51
CA LEU A 61 -14.29 -17.80 5.98
C LEU A 61 -13.74 -17.65 7.40
N SER A 62 -13.30 -16.44 7.76
CA SER A 62 -12.86 -16.11 9.12
C SER A 62 -12.93 -14.61 9.37
N GLN A 63 -13.23 -14.23 10.60
CA GLN A 63 -13.10 -12.88 11.13
C GLN A 63 -12.21 -12.93 12.35
N VAL A 64 -11.09 -12.21 12.32
CA VAL A 64 -10.00 -12.35 13.28
C VAL A 64 -9.66 -10.99 13.86
N GLY A 65 -9.60 -10.91 15.19
CA GLY A 65 -9.17 -9.73 15.94
C GLY A 65 -8.56 -10.13 17.28
N GLU A 66 -7.97 -9.17 18.00
CA GLU A 66 -7.49 -9.39 19.37
C GLU A 66 -8.58 -9.00 20.37
N ALA A 67 -8.75 -9.79 21.44
CA ALA A 67 -9.74 -9.50 22.50
C ALA A 67 -9.35 -8.29 23.38
N SER A 68 -8.08 -7.87 23.34
CA SER A 68 -7.52 -6.81 24.18
C SER A 68 -6.90 -5.72 23.32
N GLY A 69 -7.66 -4.63 23.09
CA GLY A 69 -7.17 -3.44 22.40
C GLY A 69 -8.29 -2.79 21.57
N GLN A 70 -8.34 -1.46 21.58
CA GLN A 70 -9.19 -0.66 20.68
C GLN A 70 -8.30 -0.08 19.57
N GLU A 71 -7.65 -0.96 18.80
CA GLU A 71 -6.75 -0.58 17.72
C GLU A 71 -7.39 -0.91 16.38
N GLY A 72 -8.05 0.07 15.76
CA GLY A 72 -8.67 -0.11 14.46
C GLY A 72 -7.60 -0.35 13.39
N TYR A 73 -7.88 -1.19 12.40
CA TYR A 73 -6.97 -1.36 11.27
C TYR A 73 -7.18 -0.28 10.22
N THR A 74 -6.08 0.27 9.71
CA THR A 74 -6.04 1.38 8.75
C THR A 74 -5.42 0.99 7.41
N SER A 75 -4.67 -0.10 7.37
CA SER A 75 -4.04 -0.62 6.15
C SER A 75 -3.84 -2.13 6.26
N ALA A 76 -3.79 -2.82 5.12
CA ALA A 76 -3.50 -4.24 5.06
C ALA A 76 -2.82 -4.61 3.73
N SER A 77 -1.98 -5.63 3.76
CA SER A 77 -1.33 -6.18 2.57
C SER A 77 -0.99 -7.65 2.79
N PHE A 78 -1.26 -8.48 1.77
CA PHE A 78 -0.72 -9.83 1.75
C PHE A 78 0.76 -9.84 1.42
N HIS A 79 1.48 -10.74 2.09
CA HIS A 79 2.78 -11.15 1.60
C HIS A 79 2.64 -11.94 0.28
N PRO A 80 3.63 -11.90 -0.64
CA PRO A 80 3.53 -12.52 -1.97
C PRO A 80 3.25 -14.03 -1.97
N ASP A 81 3.63 -14.76 -0.91
CA ASP A 81 3.30 -16.20 -0.77
C ASP A 81 1.88 -16.48 -0.24
N GLY A 82 1.17 -15.45 0.22
CA GLY A 82 -0.18 -15.54 0.79
C GLY A 82 -0.28 -16.14 2.20
N LEU A 83 0.83 -16.56 2.81
CA LEU A 83 0.85 -17.24 4.11
C LEU A 83 0.74 -16.26 5.29
N ILE A 84 1.22 -15.03 5.11
CA ILE A 84 1.14 -13.99 6.13
C ILE A 84 0.41 -12.74 5.62
N LEU A 85 -0.25 -12.06 6.56
CA LEU A 85 -0.93 -10.79 6.34
C LEU A 85 -0.27 -9.72 7.22
N GLY A 86 0.07 -8.59 6.62
CA GLY A 86 0.39 -7.37 7.36
C GLY A 86 -0.86 -6.53 7.59
N THR A 87 -1.04 -5.96 8.79
CA THR A 87 -2.08 -4.97 9.09
C THR A 87 -1.49 -3.79 9.87
N GLY A 88 -1.82 -2.57 9.50
CA GLY A 88 -1.44 -1.35 10.20
C GLY A 88 -2.58 -0.85 11.08
N THR A 89 -2.25 -0.25 12.23
CA THR A 89 -3.26 0.22 13.20
C THR A 89 -3.32 1.73 13.34
N THR A 90 -4.41 2.22 13.95
CA THR A 90 -4.55 3.61 14.42
C THR A 90 -3.49 4.00 15.46
N GLU A 91 -3.01 3.03 16.25
CA GLU A 91 -2.04 3.23 17.33
C GLU A 91 -0.58 3.05 16.90
N ALA A 92 -0.28 3.27 15.62
CA ALA A 92 1.08 3.25 15.08
C ALA A 92 1.80 1.89 15.15
N VAL A 93 1.04 0.79 15.25
CA VAL A 93 1.59 -0.58 15.29
C VAL A 93 1.35 -1.27 13.95
N VAL A 94 2.37 -1.97 13.47
CA VAL A 94 2.23 -2.93 12.36
C VAL A 94 2.18 -4.33 12.95
N LYS A 95 1.15 -5.09 12.59
CA LYS A 95 0.93 -6.47 13.03
C LYS A 95 1.15 -7.42 11.86
N ILE A 96 1.83 -8.54 12.12
CA ILE A 96 2.02 -9.63 11.16
C ILE A 96 1.25 -10.85 11.67
N TRP A 97 0.44 -11.41 10.80
CA TRP A 97 -0.45 -12.52 11.09
C TRP A 97 -0.06 -13.76 10.29
N ASP A 98 0.00 -14.91 10.94
CA ASP A 98 -0.10 -16.19 10.22
C ASP A 98 -1.57 -16.40 9.85
N VAL A 99 -1.84 -16.50 8.55
CA VAL A 99 -3.20 -16.57 8.02
C VAL A 99 -3.87 -17.90 8.39
N LYS A 100 -3.09 -18.99 8.44
CA LYS A 100 -3.60 -20.33 8.70
C LYS A 100 -3.95 -20.54 10.18
N THR A 101 -3.08 -20.10 11.08
CA THR A 101 -3.29 -20.20 12.53
C THR A 101 -4.06 -19.02 13.09
N GLN A 102 -4.33 -17.98 12.28
CA GLN A 102 -5.04 -16.77 12.67
C GLN A 102 -4.38 -16.07 13.87
N SER A 103 -3.06 -16.20 13.99
CA SER A 103 -2.30 -15.75 15.15
C SER A 103 -1.45 -14.56 14.78
N ASN A 104 -1.37 -13.56 15.68
CA ASN A 104 -0.37 -12.51 15.56
C ASN A 104 1.02 -13.09 15.89
N VAL A 105 1.92 -13.09 14.92
CA VAL A 105 3.26 -13.70 15.03
C VAL A 105 4.37 -12.66 15.19
N ALA A 106 4.12 -11.40 14.85
CA ALA A 106 5.02 -10.29 15.13
C ALA A 106 4.28 -8.96 15.25
N LYS A 107 4.90 -8.03 15.98
CA LYS A 107 4.50 -6.63 16.09
C LYS A 107 5.71 -5.75 15.81
N PHE A 108 5.54 -4.74 14.97
CA PHE A 108 6.53 -3.71 14.73
C PHE A 108 6.01 -2.38 15.26
N GLU A 109 6.75 -1.84 16.22
CA GLU A 109 6.46 -0.58 16.89
C GLU A 109 7.45 0.50 16.47
N GLY A 110 7.09 1.76 16.72
CA GLY A 110 7.98 2.91 16.57
C GLY A 110 7.61 3.88 15.45
N HIS A 111 6.48 3.69 14.77
CA HIS A 111 5.85 4.76 14.00
C HIS A 111 5.28 5.83 14.93
N ALA A 112 5.10 7.05 14.39
CA ALA A 112 4.29 8.07 15.02
C ALA A 112 3.00 8.24 14.22
N GLY A 113 1.86 8.04 14.88
CA GLY A 113 0.54 8.13 14.27
C GLY A 113 0.12 6.90 13.44
N PRO A 114 -1.11 6.90 12.91
CA PRO A 114 -1.68 5.75 12.21
C PRO A 114 -0.84 5.26 11.03
N VAL A 115 -0.78 3.94 10.85
CA VAL A 115 -0.10 3.33 9.69
C VAL A 115 -1.00 3.45 8.46
N THR A 116 -0.67 4.38 7.57
CA THR A 116 -1.51 4.77 6.43
C THR A 116 -1.42 3.81 5.26
N ALA A 117 -0.27 3.18 5.05
CA ALA A 117 -0.05 2.25 3.94
C ALA A 117 1.06 1.25 4.24
N MET A 118 1.05 0.16 3.49
CA MET A 118 2.10 -0.86 3.55
C MET A 118 2.22 -1.63 2.25
N SER A 119 3.42 -2.16 2.00
CA SER A 119 3.74 -2.95 0.82
C SER A 119 4.86 -3.94 1.14
N PHE A 120 4.59 -5.23 0.93
CA PHE A 120 5.63 -6.25 0.92
C PHE A 120 6.47 -6.13 -0.36
N SER A 121 7.77 -6.34 -0.24
CA SER A 121 8.63 -6.54 -1.41
C SER A 121 8.30 -7.88 -2.07
N GLU A 122 8.36 -7.99 -3.39
CA GLU A 122 8.01 -9.23 -4.12
C GLU A 122 8.86 -10.45 -3.71
N ASN A 123 10.11 -10.24 -3.28
CA ASN A 123 10.95 -11.31 -2.76
C ASN A 123 10.54 -11.81 -1.36
N GLY A 124 9.57 -11.16 -0.71
CA GLY A 124 9.00 -11.55 0.57
C GLY A 124 9.85 -11.25 1.82
N TYR A 125 11.06 -10.70 1.68
CA TYR A 125 11.94 -10.50 2.84
C TYR A 125 11.71 -9.18 3.57
N PHE A 126 11.07 -8.21 2.94
CA PHE A 126 10.93 -6.86 3.44
C PHE A 126 9.49 -6.36 3.39
N LEU A 127 9.18 -5.47 4.33
CA LEU A 127 7.93 -4.74 4.40
C LEU A 127 8.25 -3.25 4.48
N ALA A 128 7.64 -2.45 3.61
CA ALA A 128 7.61 -1.00 3.75
C ALA A 128 6.29 -0.57 4.38
N THR A 129 6.33 0.32 5.36
CA THR A 129 5.13 0.92 5.97
C THR A 129 5.26 2.43 6.07
N ALA A 130 4.15 3.14 5.91
CA ALA A 130 4.05 4.59 5.92
C ALA A 130 3.20 5.08 7.11
N ALA A 131 3.56 6.24 7.64
CA ALA A 131 2.80 6.97 8.66
C ALA A 131 3.15 8.48 8.63
N LEU A 132 2.83 9.21 9.71
CA LEU A 132 3.18 10.63 9.85
C LEU A 132 4.70 10.86 9.92
N ASP A 133 5.44 9.94 10.52
CA ASP A 133 6.91 10.01 10.65
C ASP A 133 7.67 9.51 9.40
N GLY A 134 6.99 9.38 8.27
CA GLY A 134 7.58 8.96 7.00
C GLY A 134 7.43 7.46 6.75
N VAL A 135 8.45 6.84 6.17
CA VAL A 135 8.44 5.42 5.79
C VAL A 135 9.46 4.63 6.60
N LYS A 136 9.06 3.46 7.09
CA LYS A 136 9.94 2.48 7.73
C LYS A 136 10.04 1.21 6.89
N LEU A 137 11.25 0.67 6.82
CA LEU A 137 11.50 -0.64 6.20
C LEU A 137 11.89 -1.67 7.25
N TRP A 138 11.21 -2.81 7.21
CA TRP A 138 11.35 -3.90 8.15
C TRP A 138 11.97 -5.12 7.47
N ASP A 139 12.93 -5.76 8.12
CA ASP A 139 13.45 -7.08 7.72
C ASP A 139 12.62 -8.13 8.44
N LEU A 140 11.83 -8.91 7.70
CA LEU A 140 10.87 -9.87 8.26
C LEU A 140 11.54 -11.08 8.90
N ARG A 141 12.80 -11.37 8.56
CA ARG A 141 13.55 -12.47 9.20
C ARG A 141 14.20 -12.02 10.51
N LYS A 142 14.59 -10.74 10.56
CA LYS A 142 15.22 -10.15 11.75
C LYS A 142 14.23 -9.44 12.67
N LEU A 143 12.98 -9.28 12.23
CA LEU A 143 11.89 -8.62 12.93
C LEU A 143 12.29 -7.24 13.47
N ARG A 144 12.95 -6.44 12.64
CA ARG A 144 13.43 -5.11 13.04
C ARG A 144 13.38 -4.11 11.90
N ASN A 145 13.22 -2.84 12.26
CA ASN A 145 13.48 -1.74 11.35
C ASN A 145 14.97 -1.73 11.00
N PHE A 146 15.30 -1.51 9.72
CA PHE A 146 16.68 -1.32 9.28
C PHE A 146 16.89 -0.02 8.50
N ARG A 147 15.81 0.69 8.14
CA ARG A 147 15.85 1.96 7.43
C ARG A 147 14.60 2.78 7.68
N THR A 148 14.78 4.10 7.74
CA THR A 148 13.71 5.09 7.78
C THR A 148 13.95 6.14 6.70
N PHE A 149 12.92 6.48 5.95
CA PHE A 149 12.89 7.68 5.11
C PHE A 149 12.18 8.78 5.89
N SER A 150 12.83 9.92 6.03
CA SER A 150 12.26 11.08 6.70
C SER A 150 10.94 11.50 6.05
N PRO A 151 9.99 12.05 6.84
CA PRO A 151 8.76 12.57 6.29
C PRO A 151 9.02 13.79 5.40
N TYR A 152 7.97 14.23 4.71
CA TYR A 152 8.01 15.44 3.89
C TYR A 152 8.22 16.70 4.75
N ASP A 153 7.41 16.80 5.80
CA ASP A 153 7.42 17.83 6.83
C ASP A 153 6.75 17.27 8.10
N SER A 154 6.51 18.11 9.11
CA SER A 154 5.93 17.68 10.40
C SER A 154 4.45 17.30 10.35
N ASP A 155 3.70 17.74 9.34
CA ASP A 155 2.24 17.74 9.33
C ASP A 155 1.65 16.98 8.13
N THR A 156 2.50 16.58 7.19
CA THR A 156 2.11 15.82 6.00
C THR A 156 2.41 14.33 6.21
N PRO A 157 1.37 13.49 6.41
CA PRO A 157 1.57 12.06 6.45
C PRO A 157 1.99 11.54 5.08
N THR A 158 2.83 10.50 5.10
CA THR A 158 3.00 9.67 3.90
C THR A 158 1.72 8.86 3.74
N ASN A 159 1.00 9.01 2.64
CA ASN A 159 -0.30 8.36 2.42
C ASN A 159 -0.16 7.02 1.70
N SER A 160 0.87 6.84 0.88
CA SER A 160 1.09 5.62 0.10
C SER A 160 2.57 5.24 0.08
N VAL A 161 2.83 3.94 0.14
CA VAL A 161 4.14 3.34 -0.08
C VAL A 161 3.98 2.04 -0.85
N GLU A 162 4.80 1.84 -1.87
CA GLU A 162 4.67 0.68 -2.76
C GLU A 162 6.00 0.24 -3.34
N PHE A 163 6.33 -1.04 -3.17
CA PHE A 163 7.32 -1.71 -4.00
C PHE A 163 6.74 -2.04 -5.36
N ASP A 164 7.54 -1.88 -6.40
CA ASP A 164 7.20 -2.44 -7.70
C ASP A 164 7.36 -3.97 -7.72
N PHE A 165 6.80 -4.61 -8.74
CA PHE A 165 6.80 -6.07 -8.87
C PHE A 165 8.20 -6.67 -9.09
N SER A 166 9.17 -5.90 -9.58
CA SER A 166 10.56 -6.37 -9.70
C SER A 166 11.37 -6.20 -8.40
N GLY A 167 10.89 -5.39 -7.45
CA GLY A 167 11.61 -4.98 -6.25
C GLY A 167 12.75 -3.99 -6.51
N THR A 168 12.82 -3.42 -7.73
CA THR A 168 13.82 -2.42 -8.14
C THR A 168 13.45 -1.02 -7.67
N TYR A 169 12.18 -0.74 -7.45
CA TYR A 169 11.68 0.59 -7.12
C TYR A 169 10.79 0.58 -5.89
N LEU A 170 10.83 1.69 -5.16
CA LEU A 170 9.90 2.03 -4.09
C LEU A 170 9.32 3.41 -4.36
N ALA A 171 8.00 3.49 -4.52
CA ALA A 171 7.27 4.74 -4.58
C ALA A 171 6.78 5.13 -3.18
N VAL A 172 6.92 6.40 -2.84
CA VAL A 172 6.41 7.02 -1.61
C VAL A 172 5.61 8.24 -2.00
N ALA A 173 4.38 8.38 -1.49
CA ALA A 173 3.51 9.50 -1.84
C ALA A 173 2.89 10.19 -0.63
N GLY A 174 2.94 11.52 -0.62
CA GLY A 174 2.40 12.42 0.40
C GLY A 174 2.14 13.79 -0.20
N SER A 175 3.00 14.78 0.07
CA SER A 175 2.94 16.10 -0.60
C SER A 175 3.55 16.11 -2.00
N ASP A 176 4.41 15.14 -2.31
CA ASP A 176 4.93 14.84 -3.63
C ASP A 176 5.03 13.31 -3.79
N ILE A 177 5.44 12.81 -4.96
CA ILE A 177 5.73 11.38 -5.18
C ILE A 177 7.23 11.20 -5.37
N ARG A 178 7.85 10.39 -4.53
CA ARG A 178 9.28 10.08 -4.56
C ARG A 178 9.46 8.65 -5.02
N VAL A 179 10.28 8.45 -6.06
CA VAL A 179 10.64 7.12 -6.56
C VAL A 179 12.10 6.86 -6.21
N TYR A 180 12.30 5.85 -5.36
CA TYR A 180 13.62 5.36 -5.00
C TYR A 180 13.95 4.13 -5.82
N GLN A 181 15.13 4.12 -6.44
CA GLN A 181 15.73 2.91 -6.98
C GLN A 181 16.45 2.15 -5.86
N VAL A 182 16.16 0.86 -5.76
CA VAL A 182 16.68 -0.08 -4.77
C VAL A 182 17.84 -0.86 -5.38
N ALA A 183 19.02 -0.24 -5.45
CA ALA A 183 20.23 -0.92 -5.94
C ALA A 183 20.70 -2.02 -4.96
N ASN A 184 20.58 -1.73 -3.65
CA ASN A 184 20.75 -2.71 -2.59
C ASN A 184 19.78 -2.40 -1.46
N VAL A 185 18.81 -3.28 -1.27
CA VAL A 185 17.74 -3.11 -0.29
C VAL A 185 18.23 -2.79 1.14
N LYS A 186 19.44 -3.16 1.54
CA LYS A 186 19.97 -2.81 2.87
C LYS A 186 20.69 -1.47 2.88
N THR A 187 21.46 -1.16 1.85
CA THR A 187 22.45 -0.07 1.90
C THR A 187 22.18 1.05 0.92
N GLU A 188 21.66 0.77 -0.27
CA GLU A 188 21.65 1.70 -1.41
C GLU A 188 20.25 1.95 -1.94
N TRP A 189 19.77 3.17 -1.69
CA TRP A 189 18.44 3.67 -2.04
C TRP A 189 18.59 5.05 -2.66
N ASN A 190 18.46 5.12 -3.98
CA ASN A 190 18.71 6.35 -4.72
C ASN A 190 17.37 7.00 -5.06
N LEU A 191 17.13 8.23 -4.60
CA LEU A 191 16.01 9.01 -5.09
C LEU A 191 16.28 9.37 -6.55
N ILE A 192 15.59 8.72 -7.48
CA ILE A 192 15.80 8.91 -8.92
C ILE A 192 14.77 9.87 -9.54
N LYS A 193 13.62 10.03 -8.90
CA LYS A 193 12.54 10.88 -9.41
C LYS A 193 11.73 11.48 -8.26
N THR A 194 11.42 12.76 -8.40
CA THR A 194 10.39 13.45 -7.62
C THR A 194 9.34 13.96 -8.58
N LEU A 195 8.14 13.41 -8.52
CA LEU A 195 6.99 13.87 -9.30
C LEU A 195 6.19 14.85 -8.43
N PRO A 196 5.90 16.05 -8.93
CA PRO A 196 5.18 17.05 -8.15
C PRO A 196 3.73 16.64 -7.90
N ASP A 197 3.14 17.12 -6.80
CA ASP A 197 1.69 17.10 -6.66
C ASP A 197 1.05 18.10 -7.62
N LEU A 198 0.56 17.59 -8.75
CA LEU A 198 -0.14 18.37 -9.76
C LEU A 198 -1.58 18.74 -9.36
N SER A 199 -2.07 18.26 -8.20
CA SER A 199 -3.39 18.66 -7.70
C SER A 199 -3.38 20.02 -7.00
N GLY A 200 -2.21 20.48 -6.54
CA GLY A 200 -2.07 21.69 -5.71
C GLY A 200 -2.72 21.56 -4.33
N THR A 201 -3.19 20.36 -3.94
CA THR A 201 -3.82 20.12 -2.63
C THR A 201 -2.81 19.75 -1.55
N GLY A 202 -1.57 19.42 -1.96
CA GLY A 202 -0.52 18.89 -1.10
C GLY A 202 -0.79 17.47 -0.63
N LYS A 203 -1.71 16.74 -1.30
CA LYS A 203 -2.24 15.45 -0.82
C LYS A 203 -2.43 14.46 -1.96
N VAL A 204 -1.32 13.82 -2.33
CA VAL A 204 -1.37 12.58 -3.11
C VAL A 204 -1.89 11.47 -2.20
N THR A 205 -2.93 10.77 -2.64
CA THR A 205 -3.59 9.74 -1.81
C THR A 205 -3.13 8.34 -2.14
N SER A 206 -2.69 8.09 -3.37
CA SER A 206 -2.21 6.78 -3.81
C SER A 206 -1.22 6.91 -4.96
N ALA A 207 -0.18 6.09 -4.95
CA ALA A 207 0.74 5.91 -6.06
C ALA A 207 0.98 4.41 -6.24
N LYS A 208 0.73 3.89 -7.46
CA LYS A 208 0.82 2.46 -7.79
C LYS A 208 1.62 2.23 -9.07
N PHE A 209 2.52 1.26 -9.05
CA PHE A 209 3.27 0.87 -10.24
C PHE A 209 2.40 0.05 -11.20
N GLY A 210 2.63 0.25 -12.49
CA GLY A 210 2.24 -0.74 -13.50
C GLY A 210 2.98 -2.07 -13.27
N THR A 211 2.44 -3.17 -13.80
CA THR A 211 3.00 -4.52 -13.62
C THR A 211 4.44 -4.68 -14.11
N ASP A 212 4.87 -3.84 -15.05
CA ASP A 212 6.23 -3.80 -15.60
C ASP A 212 7.05 -2.61 -15.10
N ALA A 213 6.55 -1.88 -14.10
CA ALA A 213 7.13 -0.65 -13.57
C ALA A 213 7.42 0.44 -14.62
N LYS A 214 6.80 0.38 -15.81
CA LYS A 214 6.97 1.40 -16.87
C LYS A 214 6.09 2.62 -16.70
N TYR A 215 5.19 2.61 -15.71
CA TYR A 215 4.42 3.79 -15.35
C TYR A 215 4.07 3.75 -13.88
N ILE A 216 3.72 4.92 -13.35
CA ILE A 216 3.13 5.09 -12.03
C ILE A 216 1.77 5.76 -12.19
N ALA A 217 0.73 5.12 -11.68
CA ALA A 217 -0.61 5.66 -11.57
C ALA A 217 -0.76 6.40 -10.23
N VAL A 218 -1.18 7.65 -10.27
CA VAL A 218 -1.27 8.53 -9.11
C VAL A 218 -2.70 9.06 -8.97
N GLY A 219 -3.30 8.79 -7.81
CA GLY A 219 -4.58 9.37 -7.40
C GLY A 219 -4.37 10.51 -6.41
N SER A 220 -5.13 11.59 -6.58
CA SER A 220 -5.08 12.78 -5.71
C SER A 220 -6.48 13.27 -5.34
N MET A 221 -6.56 14.15 -4.33
CA MET A 221 -7.82 14.70 -3.82
C MET A 221 -8.59 15.59 -4.81
N ASP A 222 -7.97 15.98 -5.92
CA ASP A 222 -8.62 16.74 -6.99
C ASP A 222 -9.50 15.89 -7.92
N ARG A 223 -9.66 14.60 -7.60
CA ARG A 223 -10.48 13.62 -8.35
C ARG A 223 -9.91 13.26 -9.72
N ASN A 224 -8.61 13.44 -9.92
CA ASN A 224 -7.92 13.03 -11.15
C ASN A 224 -7.03 11.81 -10.90
N LEU A 225 -7.01 10.92 -11.89
CA LEU A 225 -5.99 9.88 -12.03
C LEU A 225 -4.94 10.37 -13.03
N ARG A 226 -3.67 10.31 -12.64
CA ARG A 226 -2.53 10.69 -13.48
C ARG A 226 -1.65 9.48 -13.73
N ILE A 227 -1.13 9.36 -14.95
CA ILE A 227 -0.18 8.31 -15.32
C ILE A 227 1.13 9.00 -15.69
N PHE A 228 2.20 8.69 -14.95
CA PHE A 228 3.56 9.14 -15.26
C PHE A 228 4.31 8.02 -15.96
N GLY A 229 5.18 8.38 -16.92
CA GLY A 229 6.03 7.45 -17.65
C GLY A 229 7.05 6.74 -16.75
N PRO A 230 7.95 5.93 -17.34
CA PRO A 230 8.85 5.08 -16.58
C PRO A 230 9.76 5.91 -15.67
N PRO A 231 10.13 5.40 -14.48
CA PRO A 231 10.95 6.14 -13.53
C PRO A 231 12.33 6.61 -14.04
N GLY A 232 12.83 6.04 -15.14
CA GLY A 232 14.19 6.24 -15.64
C GLY A 232 14.34 7.02 -16.96
N ASP A 233 13.25 7.35 -17.68
CA ASP A 233 13.36 8.06 -18.97
C ASP A 233 13.04 9.55 -18.80
N ASP A 234 14.01 10.32 -18.32
CA ASP A 234 14.12 11.72 -18.68
C ASP A 234 15.22 11.85 -19.73
N GLN A 235 14.91 11.61 -21.01
CA GLN A 235 15.65 12.33 -22.04
C GLN A 235 15.23 13.79 -21.93
N MET A 236 16.09 14.59 -21.27
CA MET A 236 16.13 16.02 -21.52
C MET A 236 16.45 16.17 -23.02
N ASP A 237 15.46 16.53 -23.82
CA ASP A 237 15.69 17.14 -25.15
C ASP A 237 16.32 18.54 -24.94
N ASP A 238 17.56 18.56 -24.45
CA ASP A 238 18.45 19.71 -24.49
C ASP A 238 19.23 19.63 -25.82
N ASP A 239 18.58 19.96 -26.93
CA ASP A 239 19.26 20.45 -28.14
C ASP A 239 18.26 21.02 -29.17
N ALA A 240 17.61 22.12 -28.79
CA ALA A 240 17.14 23.10 -29.78
C ALA A 240 18.06 24.33 -29.73
N LYS A 241 19.29 24.20 -30.25
CA LYS A 241 20.05 25.38 -30.66
C LYS A 241 19.28 26.06 -31.81
N PRO A 242 19.02 27.38 -31.74
CA PRO A 242 18.50 28.09 -32.90
C PRO A 242 19.57 28.08 -33.99
N SER A 243 19.24 27.53 -35.16
CA SER A 243 20.01 27.73 -36.38
C SER A 243 19.97 29.22 -36.72
N ALA A 244 21.12 29.87 -36.60
CA ALA A 244 21.35 31.17 -37.22
C ALA A 244 21.70 30.94 -38.69
N GLU A 245 20.80 31.35 -39.59
CA GLU A 245 21.11 31.94 -40.90
C GLU A 245 20.08 33.04 -41.19
#